data_AF-A0A4Q9DTL2-F1
#
_entry.id   AF-A0A4Q9DTL2-F1
#
_cell.length_a   1.000
_cell.length_b   1.000
_cell.length_c   1.000
_cell.angle_alpha   90.00
_cell.angle_beta   90.00
_cell.angle_gamma   90.00
#
_symmetry.space_group_name_H-M   'P 1'
#
loop_
_entity.id
_entity.type
_entity.pdbx_description
1 polymer ?
#
loop_
_entity_poly.entity_id
_entity_poly.type
_entity_poly.pdbx_seq_one_letter_code
_entity_poly.pdbx_strand_id
1 'polypeptide(L)'
;MRHAKRLCRTRRSTRLLKRQDGSIVLEAALVLPLFVSFVIAIIAFIQIAVTEMAVQSAVSETTKLIATGMYPVDLLYREAKTQWTQSKPYAAYSSVLDKITGFRSKVETAETFVDDYAAFIPDPVVSIVEWEKEKREHVETMAQDKAEEYVTSIYKPLLNQAFTAVVSASVNKTVLDPARLRVVEVTLPNLESKDEAVISIEAEYELNLLIPFYHKTVHIRKKAYERAWVGAA
;
A
#
# COMPACT_ATOMS: atom_id res chain seq x y z
N MET A 1 91.70 -48.79 -16.03
CA MET A 1 90.70 -48.76 -17.13
C MET A 1 89.31 -48.79 -16.51
N ARG A 2 88.75 -47.65 -16.09
CA ARG A 2 87.76 -46.84 -16.83
C ARG A 2 86.77 -47.66 -17.65
N HIS A 3 85.49 -47.59 -17.26
CA HIS A 3 84.29 -47.33 -18.08
C HIS A 3 83.09 -48.05 -17.46
N ALA A 4 81.86 -47.56 -17.44
CA ALA A 4 81.28 -46.23 -17.46
C ALA A 4 79.79 -46.50 -17.14
N LYS A 5 79.20 -45.69 -16.24
CA LYS A 5 77.79 -45.74 -15.86
C LYS A 5 76.87 -45.70 -17.08
N ARG A 6 75.87 -46.59 -17.16
CA ARG A 6 74.63 -46.33 -17.91
C ARG A 6 73.46 -46.37 -16.96
N LEU A 7 73.11 -45.18 -16.46
CA LEU A 7 71.80 -44.89 -15.88
C LEU A 7 70.74 -45.03 -16.98
N CYS A 8 69.98 -46.13 -16.95
CA CYS A 8 68.77 -46.24 -17.74
C CYS A 8 67.67 -45.44 -17.02
N ARG A 9 67.55 -44.15 -17.38
CA ARG A 9 66.51 -43.25 -16.91
C ARG A 9 65.21 -43.60 -17.65
N THR A 10 64.40 -44.50 -17.10
CA THR A 10 63.04 -44.76 -17.58
C THR A 10 62.17 -43.55 -17.27
N ARG A 11 61.99 -42.72 -18.29
CA ARG A 11 61.14 -41.52 -18.29
C ARG A 11 59.68 -41.98 -18.17
N ARG A 12 59.09 -41.91 -16.98
CA ARG A 12 57.62 -42.03 -16.79
C ARG A 12 56.95 -40.93 -17.59
N SER A 13 56.43 -41.28 -18.77
CA SER A 13 55.47 -40.46 -19.50
C SER A 13 54.09 -40.73 -18.90
N THR A 14 53.68 -39.92 -17.93
CA THR A 14 52.27 -39.84 -17.53
C THR A 14 51.52 -39.14 -18.66
N ARG A 15 51.11 -39.90 -19.68
CA ARG A 15 50.08 -39.43 -20.60
C ARG A 15 48.79 -39.34 -19.78
N LEU A 16 48.32 -38.12 -19.53
CA LEU A 16 46.95 -37.86 -19.12
C LEU A 16 46.04 -38.42 -20.23
N LEU A 17 45.62 -39.68 -20.09
CA LEU A 17 44.60 -40.27 -20.93
C LEU A 17 43.34 -39.41 -20.77
N LYS A 18 42.97 -38.71 -21.83
CA LYS A 18 41.71 -37.97 -21.95
C LYS A 18 40.56 -39.00 -21.96
N ARG A 19 40.14 -39.46 -20.78
CA ARG A 19 38.99 -40.35 -20.61
C ARG A 19 37.71 -39.54 -20.83
N GLN A 20 36.92 -39.94 -21.83
CA GLN A 20 35.65 -39.33 -22.18
C GLN A 20 34.49 -39.85 -21.30
N ASP A 21 34.75 -40.86 -20.47
CA ASP A 21 33.76 -41.52 -19.61
C ASP A 21 33.10 -40.58 -18.57
N GLY A 22 33.74 -39.44 -18.26
CA GLY A 22 33.17 -38.41 -17.38
C GLY A 22 32.26 -37.39 -18.08
N SER A 23 32.19 -37.38 -19.42
CA SER A 23 31.42 -36.38 -20.17
C SER A 23 29.92 -36.52 -19.93
N ILE A 24 29.40 -37.75 -19.92
CA ILE A 24 27.98 -38.03 -19.71
C ILE A 24 27.53 -37.59 -18.31
N VAL A 25 28.38 -37.81 -17.29
CA VAL A 25 28.10 -37.39 -15.92
C VAL A 25 28.14 -35.87 -15.79
N LEU A 26 29.10 -35.21 -16.46
CA LEU A 26 29.21 -33.75 -16.46
C LEU A 26 28.03 -33.08 -17.19
N GLU A 27 27.60 -33.64 -18.31
CA GLU A 27 26.42 -33.17 -19.05
C GLU A 27 25.15 -33.32 -18.19
N ALA A 28 24.93 -34.49 -17.59
CA ALA A 28 23.79 -34.71 -16.71
C ALA A 28 23.79 -33.78 -15.47
N ALA A 29 24.97 -33.55 -14.88
CA ALA A 29 25.13 -32.67 -13.72
C ALA A 29 24.86 -31.19 -14.05
N LEU A 30 24.98 -30.77 -15.31
CA LEU A 30 24.67 -29.40 -15.75
C LEU A 30 23.19 -29.27 -16.16
N VAL A 31 22.62 -30.31 -16.77
CA VAL A 31 21.20 -30.32 -17.20
C VAL A 31 20.25 -30.27 -16.00
N LEU A 32 20.53 -31.01 -14.92
CA LEU A 32 19.62 -31.09 -13.77
C LEU A 32 19.38 -29.72 -13.08
N PRO A 33 20.41 -28.93 -12.70
CA PRO A 33 20.20 -27.60 -12.13
C PRO A 33 19.47 -26.64 -13.07
N LEU A 34 19.73 -26.73 -14.38
CA LEU A 34 19.06 -25.91 -15.39
C LEU A 34 17.57 -26.25 -15.49
N PHE A 35 17.22 -27.54 -15.45
CA PHE A 35 15.83 -27.99 -15.42
C PHE A 35 15.10 -27.51 -14.17
N VAL A 36 15.72 -27.62 -12.99
CA VAL A 36 15.14 -27.12 -11.74
C VAL A 36 14.97 -25.60 -11.79
N SER A 37 15.93 -24.85 -12.32
CA SER A 37 15.80 -23.40 -12.52
C SER A 37 14.62 -23.05 -13.41
N PHE A 38 14.36 -23.84 -14.45
CA PHE A 38 13.21 -23.64 -15.34
C PHE A 38 11.88 -23.89 -14.62
N VAL A 39 11.77 -24.98 -13.86
CA VAL A 39 10.57 -25.27 -13.06
C VAL A 39 10.32 -24.16 -12.02
N ILE A 40 11.36 -23.69 -11.33
CA ILE A 40 11.24 -22.59 -10.36
C ILE A 40 10.82 -21.30 -11.06
N ALA A 41 11.30 -21.01 -12.27
CA ALA A 41 10.88 -19.85 -13.04
C ALA A 41 9.37 -19.90 -13.37
N ILE A 42 8.83 -21.08 -13.73
CA ILE A 42 7.39 -21.25 -13.94
C ILE A 42 6.62 -21.01 -12.64
N ILE A 43 7.08 -21.58 -11.52
CA ILE A 43 6.45 -21.37 -10.21
C ILE A 43 6.45 -19.88 -9.84
N ALA A 44 7.54 -19.16 -10.11
CA ALA A 44 7.64 -17.72 -9.88
C ALA A 44 6.62 -16.93 -10.72
N PHE A 45 6.44 -17.27 -12.00
CA PHE A 45 5.41 -16.63 -12.83
C PHE A 45 4.00 -16.89 -12.30
N ILE A 46 3.70 -18.12 -11.86
CA ILE A 46 2.41 -18.45 -11.26
C ILE A 46 2.19 -17.62 -9.99
N GLN A 47 3.22 -17.51 -9.12
CA GLN A 47 3.13 -16.70 -7.90
C GLN A 47 2.86 -15.22 -8.20
N ILE A 48 3.54 -14.65 -9.20
CA ILE A 48 3.31 -13.27 -9.63
C ILE A 48 1.87 -13.11 -10.10
N ALA A 49 1.39 -13.97 -11.00
CA ALA A 49 0.04 -13.87 -11.58
C ALA A 49 -1.06 -13.98 -10.50
N VAL A 50 -0.92 -14.93 -9.57
CA VAL A 50 -1.88 -15.11 -8.46
C VAL A 50 -1.87 -13.90 -7.53
N THR A 51 -0.68 -13.36 -7.22
CA THR A 51 -0.54 -12.16 -6.39
C THR A 51 -1.16 -10.94 -7.07
N GLU A 52 -0.90 -10.75 -8.37
CA GLU A 52 -1.47 -9.65 -9.14
C GLU A 52 -3.00 -9.65 -9.13
N MET A 53 -3.61 -10.81 -9.35
CA MET A 53 -5.07 -10.96 -9.33
C MET A 53 -5.63 -10.70 -7.94
N ALA A 54 -4.98 -11.20 -6.89
CA ALA A 54 -5.42 -11.00 -5.51
C ALA A 54 -5.36 -9.54 -5.08
N VAL A 55 -4.29 -8.80 -5.44
CA VAL A 55 -4.18 -7.37 -5.13
C VAL A 55 -5.24 -6.59 -5.91
N GLN A 56 -5.43 -6.88 -7.20
CA GLN A 56 -6.47 -6.22 -8.00
C GLN A 56 -7.88 -6.43 -7.42
N SER A 57 -8.21 -7.66 -6.98
CA SER A 57 -9.52 -7.96 -6.36
C SER A 57 -9.71 -7.17 -5.07
N ALA A 58 -8.72 -7.21 -4.17
CA ALA A 58 -8.79 -6.52 -2.89
C ALA A 58 -8.97 -5.01 -3.05
N VAL A 59 -8.22 -4.39 -3.96
CA VAL A 59 -8.34 -2.96 -4.26
C VAL A 59 -9.71 -2.67 -4.88
N SER A 60 -10.15 -3.43 -5.88
CA SER A 60 -11.43 -3.22 -6.56
C SER A 60 -12.63 -3.36 -5.63
N GLU A 61 -12.65 -4.38 -4.78
CA GLU A 61 -13.71 -4.60 -3.79
C GLU A 61 -13.74 -3.46 -2.78
N THR A 62 -12.57 -3.05 -2.29
CA THR A 62 -12.47 -1.94 -1.33
C THR A 62 -12.93 -0.62 -1.95
N THR A 63 -12.50 -0.29 -3.16
CA THR A 63 -12.93 0.92 -3.86
C THR A 63 -14.45 0.92 -4.05
N LYS A 64 -15.04 -0.22 -4.43
CA LYS A 64 -16.49 -0.35 -4.61
C LYS A 64 -17.26 -0.20 -3.30
N LEU A 65 -16.77 -0.78 -2.21
CA LEU A 65 -17.36 -0.64 -0.88
C LEU A 65 -17.36 0.81 -0.43
N ILE A 66 -16.22 1.52 -0.59
CA ILE A 66 -16.09 2.92 -0.21
C ILE A 66 -16.91 3.83 -1.12
N ALA A 67 -16.96 3.55 -2.42
CA ALA A 67 -17.78 4.28 -3.38
C ALA A 67 -19.28 4.21 -3.06
N THR A 68 -19.75 3.05 -2.62
CA THR A 68 -21.14 2.86 -2.20
C THR A 68 -21.42 3.57 -0.87
N GLY A 69 -20.46 3.58 0.06
CA GLY A 69 -20.55 4.26 1.35
C GLY A 69 -20.42 5.78 1.30
N MET A 70 -20.25 6.38 0.12
CA MET A 70 -20.01 7.83 -0.01
C MET A 70 -21.26 8.68 0.19
N TYR A 71 -22.47 8.13 0.01
CA TYR A 71 -23.71 8.91 0.09
C TYR A 71 -23.94 9.55 1.48
N PRO A 72 -23.87 8.82 2.61
CA PRO A 72 -23.96 9.43 3.93
C PRO A 72 -22.89 10.50 4.20
N VAL A 73 -21.69 10.32 3.64
CA VAL A 73 -20.59 11.28 3.77
C VAL A 73 -20.92 12.60 3.05
N ASP A 74 -21.53 12.54 1.86
CA ASP A 74 -22.01 13.72 1.14
C ASP A 74 -23.09 14.48 1.94
N LEU A 75 -24.02 13.77 2.60
CA LEU A 75 -25.04 14.40 3.45
C LEU A 75 -24.43 15.15 4.63
N LEU A 76 -23.49 14.50 5.35
CA LEU A 76 -22.78 15.11 6.47
C LEU A 76 -21.95 16.32 6.03
N TYR A 77 -21.28 16.21 4.88
CA TYR A 77 -20.51 17.32 4.30
C TYR A 77 -21.41 18.53 3.99
N ARG A 78 -22.61 18.29 3.45
CA ARG A 78 -23.59 19.36 3.19
C ARG A 78 -24.07 20.02 4.48
N GLU A 79 -24.45 19.23 5.48
CA GLU A 79 -24.93 19.74 6.76
C GLU A 79 -23.86 20.55 7.49
N ALA A 80 -22.61 20.07 7.49
CA ALA A 80 -21.49 20.83 7.99
C ALA A 80 -21.36 22.15 7.21
N LYS A 81 -21.27 22.11 5.87
CA LYS A 81 -21.10 23.31 5.05
C LYS A 81 -22.20 24.35 5.29
N THR A 82 -23.47 23.95 5.45
CA THR A 82 -24.56 24.88 5.73
C THR A 82 -24.47 25.51 7.13
N GLN A 83 -24.17 24.72 8.16
CA GLN A 83 -23.97 25.23 9.53
C GLN A 83 -22.74 26.14 9.64
N TRP A 84 -21.66 25.81 8.93
CA TRP A 84 -20.45 26.62 8.84
C TRP A 84 -20.68 27.96 8.12
N THR A 85 -21.52 27.98 7.08
CA THR A 85 -21.82 29.23 6.34
C THR A 85 -22.76 30.15 7.13
N GLN A 86 -23.58 29.61 8.05
CA GLN A 86 -24.54 30.39 8.83
C GLN A 86 -24.00 30.86 10.20
N SER A 87 -22.93 30.27 10.71
CA SER A 87 -22.40 30.57 12.05
C SER A 87 -21.24 31.56 11.98
N LYS A 88 -21.32 32.70 12.68
CA LYS A 88 -20.12 33.48 13.00
C LYS A 88 -19.16 32.57 13.81
N PRO A 89 -17.89 32.38 13.40
CA PRO A 89 -17.12 31.17 13.73
C PRO A 89 -16.66 31.02 15.19
N TYR A 90 -16.93 32.02 16.04
CA TYR A 90 -16.43 32.04 17.42
C TYR A 90 -17.35 31.36 18.43
N ALA A 91 -18.66 31.24 18.15
CA ALA A 91 -19.66 30.73 19.11
C ALA A 91 -19.92 29.21 19.01
N ALA A 92 -19.75 28.63 17.81
CA ALA A 92 -19.90 27.18 17.61
C ALA A 92 -18.71 26.38 18.18
N TYR A 93 -17.55 27.03 18.36
CA TYR A 93 -16.30 26.35 18.72
C TYR A 93 -16.22 25.97 20.21
N SER A 94 -16.62 26.87 21.13
CA SER A 94 -16.61 26.59 22.57
C SER A 94 -17.62 25.51 22.96
N SER A 95 -18.78 25.50 22.31
CA SER A 95 -19.82 24.51 22.59
C SER A 95 -19.47 23.10 22.10
N VAL A 96 -18.65 22.96 21.05
CA VAL A 96 -18.15 21.65 20.58
C VAL A 96 -17.01 21.16 21.48
N LEU A 97 -16.10 22.03 21.93
CA LEU A 97 -15.02 21.67 22.86
C LEU A 97 -15.55 21.26 24.24
N ASP A 98 -16.56 21.97 24.75
CA ASP A 98 -17.22 21.67 26.03
C ASP A 98 -18.06 20.38 25.94
N LYS A 99 -18.64 20.09 24.77
CA LYS A 99 -19.34 18.82 24.53
C LYS A 99 -18.37 17.64 24.42
N ILE A 100 -17.25 17.77 23.69
CA ILE A 100 -16.27 16.69 23.53
C ILE A 100 -15.63 16.30 24.87
N THR A 101 -15.26 17.28 25.70
CA THR A 101 -14.71 17.03 27.05
C THR A 101 -15.76 16.45 28.00
N GLY A 102 -17.01 16.94 27.93
CA GLY A 102 -18.14 16.40 28.70
C GLY A 102 -18.50 14.95 28.34
N PHE A 103 -18.37 14.56 27.07
CA PHE A 103 -18.65 13.20 26.60
C PHE A 103 -17.57 12.19 27.01
N ARG A 104 -16.28 12.56 26.99
CA ARG A 104 -15.19 11.66 27.43
C ARG A 104 -15.37 11.17 28.87
N SER A 105 -15.98 12.00 29.73
CA SER A 105 -16.33 11.64 31.11
C SER A 105 -17.61 10.81 31.26
N LYS A 106 -18.48 10.79 30.25
CA LYS A 106 -19.75 10.05 30.25
C LYS A 106 -19.66 8.68 29.56
N VAL A 107 -18.64 8.46 28.72
CA VAL A 107 -18.43 7.20 27.98
C VAL A 107 -17.93 6.05 28.86
N GLU A 108 -17.44 6.31 30.08
CA GLU A 108 -17.15 5.23 31.06
C GLU A 108 -18.41 4.57 31.65
N THR A 109 -19.62 5.08 31.39
CA THR A 109 -20.85 4.52 31.98
C THR A 109 -22.02 4.48 30.97
N ALA A 110 -22.06 3.37 30.22
CA ALA A 110 -23.23 2.70 29.64
C ALA A 110 -24.14 3.41 28.60
N GLU A 111 -24.30 2.71 27.47
CA GLU A 111 -25.58 2.39 26.80
C GLU A 111 -26.52 3.55 26.41
N THR A 112 -26.10 4.41 25.49
CA THR A 112 -27.01 5.04 24.49
C THR A 112 -26.19 5.57 23.32
N PHE A 113 -26.02 4.74 22.29
CA PHE A 113 -25.08 4.99 21.18
C PHE A 113 -25.74 5.50 19.89
N VAL A 114 -26.81 6.30 19.95
CA VAL A 114 -27.66 6.50 18.75
C VAL A 114 -27.73 7.93 18.20
N ASP A 115 -27.40 9.00 18.92
CA ASP A 115 -27.72 10.34 18.39
C ASP A 115 -26.56 11.32 18.13
N ASP A 116 -25.32 11.08 18.58
CA ASP A 116 -24.27 12.12 18.51
C ASP A 116 -22.95 11.66 17.86
N TYR A 117 -22.82 11.93 16.55
CA TYR A 117 -21.66 11.60 15.70
C TYR A 117 -20.36 12.36 16.03
N ALA A 118 -20.39 13.34 16.94
CA ALA A 118 -19.20 14.11 17.35
C ALA A 118 -18.15 13.26 18.09
N ALA A 119 -18.52 12.08 18.60
CA ALA A 119 -17.64 11.16 19.30
C ALA A 119 -16.66 10.40 18.38
N PHE A 120 -16.88 10.43 17.07
CA PHE A 120 -16.08 9.68 16.09
C PHE A 120 -15.04 10.53 15.36
N ILE A 121 -14.87 11.80 15.75
CA ILE A 121 -13.88 12.69 15.13
C ILE A 121 -12.50 12.29 15.66
N PRO A 122 -11.64 11.65 14.85
CA PRO A 122 -10.33 11.19 15.30
C PRO A 122 -9.44 12.39 15.66
N ASP A 123 -8.55 12.23 16.65
CA ASP A 123 -7.54 13.25 17.05
C ASP A 123 -6.82 13.93 15.86
N PRO A 124 -6.53 13.26 14.72
CA PRO A 124 -6.06 13.91 13.50
C PRO A 124 -6.89 15.09 13.00
N VAL A 125 -8.22 15.05 13.12
CA VAL A 125 -9.09 16.14 12.65
C VAL A 125 -8.94 17.37 13.54
N VAL A 126 -8.71 17.20 14.85
CA VAL A 126 -8.41 18.30 15.78
C VAL A 126 -7.10 18.98 15.38
N SER A 127 -6.07 18.21 15.02
CA SER A 127 -4.79 18.77 14.55
C SER A 127 -4.92 19.52 13.21
N ILE A 128 -5.85 19.11 12.34
CA ILE A 128 -6.13 19.80 11.07
C ILE A 128 -6.79 21.17 11.30
N VAL A 129 -7.62 21.28 12.33
CA VAL A 129 -8.32 22.52 12.69
C VAL A 129 -7.41 23.49 13.45
N GLU A 130 -6.53 22.99 14.32
CA GLU A 130 -5.45 23.77 14.95
C GLU A 130 -4.49 24.32 13.89
N TRP A 131 -4.17 23.51 12.89
CA TRP A 131 -3.37 23.91 11.73
C TRP A 131 -4.10 24.94 10.84
N GLU A 132 -5.44 24.90 10.76
CA GLU A 132 -6.24 25.90 10.06
C GLU A 132 -6.22 27.28 10.75
N LYS A 133 -6.07 27.29 12.08
CA LYS A 133 -5.87 28.51 12.88
C LYS A 133 -4.50 29.13 12.61
N GLU A 134 -3.46 28.30 12.53
CA GLU A 134 -2.09 28.74 12.19
C GLU A 134 -1.99 29.21 10.72
N LYS A 135 -2.79 28.61 9.83
CA LYS A 135 -3.00 29.09 8.46
C LYS A 135 -3.48 30.55 8.43
N ARG A 136 -4.39 31.01 9.27
CA ARG A 136 -4.93 32.37 9.15
C ARG A 136 -3.91 33.47 9.45
N GLU A 137 -2.93 33.21 10.32
CA GLU A 137 -1.84 34.17 10.57
C GLU A 137 -0.74 34.13 9.49
N HIS A 138 -0.54 32.99 8.82
CA HIS A 138 0.54 32.81 7.82
C HIS A 138 0.09 32.81 6.34
N VAL A 139 -1.21 32.69 6.04
CA VAL A 139 -1.77 32.60 4.68
C VAL A 139 -2.01 33.97 4.03
N GLU A 140 -1.99 35.07 4.79
CA GLU A 140 -1.95 36.41 4.17
C GLU A 140 -0.60 36.69 3.47
N THR A 141 0.44 35.90 3.75
CA THR A 141 1.79 36.09 3.19
C THR A 141 2.24 35.00 2.21
N MET A 142 1.48 33.92 2.01
CA MET A 142 1.89 32.81 1.14
C MET A 142 0.89 32.60 -0.01
N ALA A 143 1.41 32.70 -1.24
CA ALA A 143 0.68 32.47 -2.48
C ALA A 143 -0.01 31.09 -2.51
N GLN A 144 -1.19 31.03 -3.15
CA GLN A 144 -2.09 29.86 -3.23
C GLN A 144 -1.36 28.54 -3.57
N ASP A 145 -0.32 28.59 -4.40
CA ASP A 145 0.46 27.42 -4.83
C ASP A 145 1.16 26.67 -3.67
N LYS A 146 1.61 27.36 -2.62
CA LYS A 146 2.30 26.72 -1.47
C LYS A 146 1.34 26.09 -0.47
N ALA A 147 0.08 26.53 -0.46
CA ALA A 147 -0.93 25.98 0.43
C ALA A 147 -1.36 24.59 -0.01
N GLU A 148 -1.49 24.35 -1.32
CA GLU A 148 -1.85 23.04 -1.87
C GLU A 148 -0.73 22.01 -1.68
N GLU A 149 0.52 22.41 -1.85
CA GLU A 149 1.70 21.56 -1.65
C GLU A 149 1.83 21.09 -0.19
N TYR A 150 1.57 21.99 0.77
CA TYR A 150 1.63 21.68 2.19
C TYR A 150 0.47 20.78 2.66
N VAL A 151 -0.77 21.06 2.26
CA VAL A 151 -1.94 20.17 2.52
C VAL A 151 -1.65 18.77 2.01
N THR A 152 -1.15 18.69 0.78
CA THR A 152 -0.90 17.45 0.07
C THR A 152 0.16 16.59 0.79
N SER A 153 1.22 17.21 1.31
CA SER A 153 2.32 16.51 1.97
C SER A 153 1.95 15.84 3.30
N ILE A 154 0.99 16.40 4.05
CA ILE A 154 0.58 15.89 5.36
C ILE A 154 -0.66 15.00 5.26
N TYR A 155 -1.62 15.39 4.43
CA TYR A 155 -2.89 14.67 4.30
C TYR A 155 -2.74 13.36 3.53
N LYS A 156 -2.02 13.35 2.40
CA LYS A 156 -1.86 12.15 1.57
C LYS A 156 -1.25 10.96 2.32
N PRO A 157 -0.14 11.07 3.07
CA PRO A 157 0.44 9.91 3.75
C PRO A 157 -0.49 9.34 4.83
N LEU A 158 -1.18 10.21 5.59
CA LEU A 158 -2.13 9.76 6.60
C LEU A 158 -3.34 9.07 5.96
N LEU A 159 -3.89 9.64 4.89
CA LEU A 159 -4.99 9.06 4.12
C LEU A 159 -4.60 7.69 3.58
N ASN A 160 -3.43 7.59 2.94
CA ASN A 160 -2.91 6.33 2.42
C ASN A 160 -2.73 5.29 3.54
N GLN A 161 -2.23 5.68 4.71
CA GLN A 161 -2.07 4.78 5.84
C GLN A 161 -3.43 4.29 6.37
N ALA A 162 -4.42 5.16 6.51
CA ALA A 162 -5.76 4.78 6.95
C ALA A 162 -6.42 3.81 5.95
N PHE A 163 -6.33 4.10 4.65
CA PHE A 163 -6.85 3.23 3.60
C PHE A 163 -6.08 1.91 3.50
N THR A 164 -4.81 1.86 3.91
CA THR A 164 -4.05 0.59 3.98
C THR A 164 -4.72 -0.40 4.92
N ALA A 165 -5.23 0.04 6.07
CA ALA A 165 -5.97 -0.83 6.99
C ALA A 165 -7.27 -1.34 6.38
N VAL A 166 -8.00 -0.48 5.67
CA VAL A 166 -9.27 -0.84 5.02
C VAL A 166 -9.04 -1.83 3.88
N VAL A 167 -8.08 -1.59 3.00
CA VAL A 167 -7.74 -2.54 1.92
C VAL A 167 -7.26 -3.86 2.51
N SER A 168 -6.44 -3.82 3.57
CA SER A 168 -5.95 -5.02 4.26
C SER A 168 -7.07 -5.88 4.86
N ALA A 169 -8.22 -5.29 5.21
CA ALA A 169 -9.38 -6.02 5.70
C ALA A 169 -10.08 -6.84 4.59
N SER A 170 -10.05 -6.35 3.35
CA SER A 170 -10.63 -7.02 2.18
C SER A 170 -9.70 -8.06 1.53
N VAL A 171 -8.50 -8.25 2.08
CA VAL A 171 -7.49 -9.15 1.50
C VAL A 171 -7.72 -10.61 1.90
N ASN A 172 -7.60 -11.52 0.92
CA ASN A 172 -7.50 -12.95 1.20
C ASN A 172 -6.12 -13.30 1.80
N LYS A 173 -6.09 -13.50 3.11
CA LYS A 173 -4.89 -13.81 3.91
C LYS A 173 -4.19 -15.14 3.53
N THR A 174 -4.87 -16.02 2.79
CA THR A 174 -4.27 -17.27 2.30
C THR A 174 -3.30 -17.00 1.15
N VAL A 175 -3.52 -15.92 0.39
CA VAL A 175 -2.76 -15.60 -0.82
C VAL A 175 -1.80 -14.43 -0.59
N LEU A 176 -2.24 -13.42 0.17
CA LEU A 176 -1.49 -12.20 0.42
C LEU A 176 -1.23 -12.03 1.91
N ASP A 177 -0.05 -11.52 2.23
CA ASP A 177 0.29 -11.09 3.59
C ASP A 177 -0.04 -9.59 3.75
N PRO A 178 -0.98 -9.20 4.63
CA PRO A 178 -1.33 -7.80 4.85
C PRO A 178 -0.14 -6.91 5.22
N ALA A 179 0.89 -7.47 5.87
CA ALA A 179 2.07 -6.70 6.27
C ALA A 179 2.93 -6.23 5.07
N ARG A 180 2.77 -6.86 3.90
CA ARG A 180 3.49 -6.52 2.66
C ARG A 180 2.66 -5.71 1.67
N LEU A 181 1.46 -5.31 2.07
CA LEU A 181 0.55 -4.48 1.29
C LEU A 181 0.56 -3.04 1.81
N ARG A 182 0.66 -2.08 0.89
CA ARG A 182 0.58 -0.65 1.21
C ARG A 182 -0.26 0.07 0.17
N VAL A 183 -1.10 1.00 0.61
CA VAL A 183 -1.76 1.95 -0.32
C VAL A 183 -0.79 3.08 -0.64
N VAL A 184 -0.58 3.33 -1.93
CA VAL A 184 0.37 4.33 -2.44
C VAL A 184 -0.36 5.62 -2.79
N GLU A 185 -1.58 5.51 -3.30
CA GLU A 185 -2.38 6.66 -3.71
C GLU A 185 -3.86 6.41 -3.44
N VAL A 186 -4.53 7.41 -2.91
CA VAL A 186 -5.99 7.48 -2.83
C VAL A 186 -6.43 8.81 -3.42
N THR A 187 -7.39 8.75 -4.33
CA THR A 187 -8.07 9.93 -4.88
C THR A 187 -9.51 9.90 -4.41
N LEU A 188 -9.90 10.94 -3.67
CA LEU A 188 -11.29 11.14 -3.26
C LEU A 188 -12.00 12.07 -4.25
N PRO A 189 -13.31 11.89 -4.45
CA PRO A 189 -14.09 12.69 -5.37
C PRO A 189 -14.29 14.10 -4.80
N ASN A 190 -14.43 15.09 -5.68
CA ASN A 190 -14.91 16.39 -5.28
C ASN A 190 -16.42 16.32 -4.99
N LEU A 191 -16.80 16.53 -3.73
CA LEU A 191 -18.19 16.48 -3.28
C LEU A 191 -19.02 17.71 -3.73
N GLU A 192 -18.38 18.75 -4.29
CA GLU A 192 -19.08 19.91 -4.83
C GLU A 192 -19.63 19.65 -6.24
N SER A 193 -18.87 18.94 -7.07
CA SER A 193 -19.23 18.61 -8.46
C SER A 193 -19.72 17.16 -8.56
N LYS A 194 -21.05 16.97 -8.56
CA LYS A 194 -21.69 15.64 -8.54
C LYS A 194 -21.49 14.82 -9.83
N ASP A 195 -21.28 15.46 -10.98
CA ASP A 195 -21.31 14.78 -12.28
C ASP A 195 -20.12 13.84 -12.52
N GLU A 196 -19.00 14.03 -11.82
CA GLU A 196 -17.75 13.27 -12.01
C GLU A 196 -17.13 12.80 -10.68
N ALA A 197 -17.95 12.40 -9.71
CA ALA A 197 -17.44 11.88 -8.45
C ALA A 197 -16.82 10.48 -8.67
N VAL A 198 -15.50 10.42 -8.88
CA VAL A 198 -14.73 9.17 -9.03
C VAL A 198 -13.77 9.00 -7.84
N ILE A 199 -13.75 7.80 -7.27
CA ILE A 199 -12.75 7.37 -6.27
C ILE A 199 -11.71 6.51 -6.97
N SER A 200 -10.45 6.70 -6.61
CA SER A 200 -9.38 5.80 -7.02
C SER A 200 -8.56 5.35 -5.82
N ILE A 201 -8.16 4.07 -5.83
CA ILE A 201 -7.24 3.50 -4.84
C ILE A 201 -6.17 2.75 -5.61
N GLU A 202 -4.91 3.05 -5.31
CA GLU A 202 -3.74 2.34 -5.79
C GLU A 202 -3.01 1.68 -4.63
N ALA A 203 -2.80 0.37 -4.72
CA ALA A 203 -2.02 -0.38 -3.76
C ALA A 203 -0.79 -1.02 -4.39
N GLU A 204 0.27 -1.10 -3.60
CA GLU A 204 1.51 -1.77 -3.90
C GLU A 204 1.68 -2.97 -2.96
N TYR A 205 2.12 -4.08 -3.53
CA TYR A 205 2.44 -5.29 -2.79
C TYR A 205 3.88 -5.73 -3.05
N GLU A 206 4.61 -6.05 -1.99
CA GLU A 206 5.99 -6.54 -2.08
C GLU A 206 6.02 -8.07 -2.18
N LEU A 207 6.35 -8.58 -3.38
CA LEU A 207 6.50 -10.01 -3.64
C LEU A 207 7.98 -10.40 -3.66
N ASN A 208 8.39 -11.25 -2.73
CA ASN A 208 9.73 -11.82 -2.71
C ASN A 208 9.77 -13.07 -3.58
N LEU A 209 10.48 -13.00 -4.71
CA LEU A 209 10.63 -14.15 -5.61
C LEU A 209 11.69 -15.11 -5.08
N LEU A 210 11.33 -16.38 -5.03
CA LEU A 210 12.22 -17.48 -4.67
C LEU A 210 12.92 -17.99 -5.93
N ILE A 211 13.89 -17.23 -6.43
CA ILE A 211 14.73 -17.66 -7.57
C ILE A 211 15.98 -18.34 -6.99
N PRO A 212 16.43 -19.48 -7.54
CA PRO A 212 17.68 -20.07 -7.10
C PRO A 212 18.82 -19.04 -7.31
N PHE A 213 19.68 -18.89 -6.29
CA PHE A 213 20.87 -18.02 -6.27
C PHE A 213 20.64 -16.50 -6.18
N TYR A 214 19.41 -15.99 -6.28
CA TYR A 214 19.14 -14.55 -6.21
C TYR A 214 17.86 -14.23 -5.43
N HIS A 215 17.97 -13.30 -4.49
CA HIS A 215 16.82 -12.72 -3.80
C HIS A 215 16.39 -11.45 -4.53
N LYS A 216 15.21 -11.49 -5.16
CA LYS A 216 14.65 -10.33 -5.86
C LYS A 216 13.26 -10.04 -5.34
N THR A 217 13.06 -8.83 -4.84
CA THR A 217 11.75 -8.30 -4.46
C THR A 217 11.16 -7.57 -5.67
N VAL A 218 9.92 -7.89 -5.99
CA VAL A 218 9.14 -7.26 -7.06
C VAL A 218 7.96 -6.53 -6.43
N HIS A 219 7.81 -5.25 -6.76
CA HIS A 219 6.69 -4.44 -6.32
C HIS A 219 5.58 -4.53 -7.37
N ILE A 220 4.43 -5.05 -6.96
CA ILE A 220 3.25 -5.17 -7.80
C ILE A 220 2.32 -4.01 -7.47
N ARG A 221 2.05 -3.13 -8.43
CA ARG A 221 1.09 -2.02 -8.28
C ARG A 221 -0.18 -2.28 -9.05
N LYS A 222 -1.32 -2.06 -8.40
CA LYS A 222 -2.64 -2.18 -9.00
C LYS A 222 -3.52 -1.02 -8.55
N LYS A 223 -4.32 -0.52 -9.49
CA LYS A 223 -5.21 0.62 -9.30
C LYS A 223 -6.62 0.24 -9.71
N ALA A 224 -7.60 0.68 -8.93
CA ALA A 224 -9.00 0.57 -9.27
C ALA A 224 -9.67 1.94 -9.20
N TYR A 225 -10.63 2.15 -10.09
CA TYR A 225 -11.45 3.36 -10.18
C TYR A 225 -12.90 2.96 -10.05
N GLU A 226 -13.65 3.68 -9.22
CA GLU A 226 -15.09 3.51 -9.14
C GLU A 226 -15.81 4.85 -9.05
N ARG A 227 -17.02 4.89 -9.62
CA ARG A 227 -17.91 6.05 -9.48
C ARG A 227 -18.49 6.05 -8.07
N ALA A 228 -18.25 7.13 -7.35
CA ALA A 228 -18.81 7.34 -6.03
C ALA A 228 -20.31 7.62 -6.14
N TRP A 229 -21.09 7.00 -5.26
CA TRP A 229 -22.49 7.32 -5.14
C TRP A 229 -22.65 8.54 -4.23
N VAL A 230 -22.58 9.72 -4.84
CA VAL A 230 -23.01 10.98 -4.22
C VAL A 230 -24.42 11.24 -4.75
N GLY A 231 -25.39 11.42 -3.86
CA GLY A 231 -26.81 11.28 -4.19
C GLY A 231 -27.26 12.13 -5.38
N ALA A 232 -28.32 11.70 -6.07
CA ALA A 232 -28.88 12.39 -7.23
C ALA A 232 -29.07 13.89 -6.93
N ALA A 233 -28.76 14.73 -7.92
CA ALA A 233 -29.03 16.16 -7.90
C ALA A 233 -30.53 16.43 -7.74
#